data_AF-A0A1M7YPL3-F1
#
_entry.id   AF-A0A1M7YPL3-F1
#
_cell.length_a   1.000
_cell.length_b   1.000
_cell.length_c   1.000
_cell.angle_alpha   90.00
_cell.angle_beta   90.00
_cell.angle_gamma   90.00
#
_symmetry.space_group_name_H-M   'P 1'
#
loop_
_entity.id
_entity.type
_entity.pdbx_description
1 polymer ?
#
loop_
_entity_poly.entity_id
_entity_poly.type
_entity_poly.pdbx_seq_one_letter_code
_entity_poly.pdbx_strand_id
1 'polypeptide(L)'
;MRIAEQAHRAESAELWQKLNRSLTEKVGKTVKVDTRTITGYEEGLYAWLAVRHEKKQDNFGIVEMGGASSQITFPCAKCREKDDSVRTVMLGGKPFSIYSYSYLGLGQDEASKTLGLPNACAYGVGSQKPGWQMNQCAEQISLKTTQGLLDPYNYHDGQRGTYHALPKERSDVASWFLTGAFNYMNSCDVGICCHSKGDCYTQTT
;
A
#
# COMPACT_ATOMS: atom_id res chain seq x y z
N MET A 1 6.70 2.67 -10.22
CA MET A 1 7.36 1.65 -11.06
C MET A 1 6.52 0.40 -11.28
N ARG A 2 5.95 -0.27 -10.26
CA ARG A 2 5.12 -1.48 -10.46
C ARG A 2 4.01 -1.32 -11.52
N ILE A 3 3.25 -0.22 -11.50
CA ILE A 3 2.24 0.09 -12.53
C ILE A 3 2.88 0.29 -13.92
N ALA A 4 3.99 1.04 -13.98
CA ALA A 4 4.70 1.28 -15.23
C ALA A 4 5.27 -0.01 -15.84
N GLU A 5 5.74 -0.95 -15.01
CA GLU A 5 6.26 -2.25 -15.49
C GLU A 5 5.16 -3.14 -16.06
N GLN A 6 3.93 -3.02 -15.58
CA GLN A 6 2.78 -3.71 -16.17
C GLN A 6 2.38 -3.12 -17.53
N ALA A 7 2.51 -1.80 -17.70
CA ALA A 7 2.10 -1.10 -18.93
C ALA A 7 3.21 -0.97 -19.99
N HIS A 8 4.47 -0.81 -19.55
CA HIS A 8 5.65 -0.42 -20.33
C HIS A 8 6.86 -1.26 -19.90
N ARG A 9 6.75 -2.58 -20.10
CA ARG A 9 7.73 -3.55 -19.59
C ARG A 9 9.12 -3.36 -20.22
N ALA A 10 9.18 -3.06 -21.51
CA ALA A 10 10.44 -2.92 -22.23
C ALA A 10 11.18 -1.66 -21.78
N GLU A 11 10.47 -0.54 -21.68
CA GLU A 11 11.00 0.75 -21.26
C GLU A 11 11.43 0.71 -19.79
N SER A 12 10.64 0.05 -18.93
CA SER A 12 11.02 -0.16 -17.52
C SER A 12 12.27 -1.02 -17.39
N ALA A 13 12.41 -2.08 -18.21
CA ALA A 13 13.62 -2.90 -18.22
C ALA A 13 14.84 -2.11 -18.71
N GLU A 14 14.68 -1.28 -19.74
CA GLU A 14 15.74 -0.40 -20.24
C GLU A 14 16.17 0.62 -19.17
N LEU A 15 15.22 1.21 -18.45
CA LEU A 15 15.50 2.12 -17.32
C LEU A 15 16.39 1.44 -16.28
N TRP A 16 16.02 0.24 -15.83
CA TRP A 16 16.79 -0.48 -14.82
C TRP A 16 18.18 -0.89 -15.31
N GLN A 17 18.31 -1.32 -16.57
CA GLN A 17 19.61 -1.63 -17.17
C GLN A 17 20.53 -0.41 -17.22
N LYS A 18 19.99 0.74 -17.65
CA LYS A 18 20.72 2.02 -17.70
C LYS A 18 21.14 2.46 -16.29
N LEU A 19 20.23 2.39 -15.32
CA LEU A 19 20.53 2.76 -13.94
C LEU A 19 21.60 1.85 -13.31
N ASN A 20 21.50 0.53 -13.52
CA ASN A 20 22.48 -0.42 -13.01
C ASN A 20 23.88 -0.12 -13.54
N ARG A 21 24.00 0.14 -14.84
CA ARG A 21 25.26 0.48 -15.50
C ARG A 21 25.85 1.77 -14.93
N SER A 22 25.07 2.85 -14.91
CA SER A 22 25.51 4.15 -14.41
C SER A 22 25.96 4.09 -12.95
N LEU A 23 25.23 3.37 -12.10
CA LEU A 23 25.61 3.20 -10.70
C LEU A 23 26.87 2.35 -10.56
N THR A 24 26.98 1.23 -11.28
CA THR A 24 28.17 0.36 -11.24
C THR A 24 29.44 1.10 -11.68
N GLU A 25 29.34 1.92 -12.73
CA GLU A 25 30.44 2.78 -13.18
C GLU A 25 30.83 3.81 -12.11
N LYS A 26 29.84 4.37 -11.40
CA LYS A 26 30.05 5.39 -10.37
C LYS A 26 30.66 4.85 -9.07
N VAL A 27 30.18 3.71 -8.60
CA VAL A 27 30.60 3.12 -7.29
C VAL A 27 31.79 2.17 -7.42
N GLY A 28 32.14 1.77 -8.65
CA GLY A 28 33.23 0.85 -8.93
C GLY A 28 32.83 -0.62 -8.84
N LYS A 29 33.61 -1.48 -9.52
CA LYS A 29 33.29 -2.91 -9.73
C LYS A 29 33.31 -3.76 -8.46
N THR A 30 33.86 -3.25 -7.35
CA THR A 30 33.93 -3.96 -6.07
C THR A 30 32.63 -3.87 -5.27
N VAL A 31 31.75 -2.93 -5.61
CA VAL A 31 30.44 -2.77 -4.98
C VAL A 31 29.39 -3.49 -5.81
N LYS A 32 28.64 -4.40 -5.19
CA LYS A 32 27.51 -5.07 -5.84
C LYS A 32 26.33 -4.09 -5.95
N VAL A 33 25.86 -3.86 -7.17
CA VAL A 33 24.70 -3.01 -7.47
C VAL A 33 23.53 -3.89 -7.93
N ASP A 34 22.40 -3.78 -7.24
CA ASP A 34 21.11 -4.35 -7.66
C ASP A 34 20.11 -3.21 -7.82
N THR A 35 19.49 -3.10 -8.99
CA THR A 35 18.51 -2.05 -9.31
C THR A 35 17.31 -2.69 -9.96
N ARG A 36 16.20 -2.65 -9.26
CA ARG A 36 14.92 -3.21 -9.69
C ARG A 36 13.80 -2.59 -8.89
N THR A 37 12.59 -2.77 -9.38
CA THR A 37 11.41 -2.58 -8.55
C THR A 37 11.33 -3.68 -7.48
N ILE A 38 11.14 -3.28 -6.23
CA ILE A 38 10.83 -4.24 -5.16
C ILE A 38 9.37 -4.69 -5.29
N THR A 39 9.11 -5.92 -4.92
CA THR A 39 7.75 -6.46 -4.86
C THR A 39 6.95 -5.78 -3.76
N GLY A 40 5.62 -5.83 -3.85
CA GLY A 40 4.76 -5.34 -2.77
C GLY A 40 4.98 -6.07 -1.44
N TYR A 41 5.31 -7.37 -1.50
CA TYR A 41 5.72 -8.15 -0.34
C TYR A 41 6.97 -7.55 0.34
N GLU A 42 8.02 -7.26 -0.45
CA GLU A 42 9.27 -6.70 0.05
C GLU A 42 9.06 -5.31 0.66
N GLU A 43 8.30 -4.44 0.00
CA GLU A 43 7.98 -3.11 0.50
C GLU A 43 7.25 -3.17 1.86
N GLY A 44 6.22 -4.03 1.96
CA GLY A 44 5.51 -4.23 3.22
C GLY A 44 6.39 -4.84 4.32
N LEU A 45 7.29 -5.77 3.96
CA LEU A 45 8.25 -6.35 4.90
C LEU A 45 9.23 -5.28 5.41
N TYR A 46 9.81 -4.48 4.53
CA TYR A 46 10.76 -3.43 4.90
C TYR A 46 10.10 -2.34 5.75
N ALA A 47 8.87 -1.94 5.43
CA ALA A 47 8.09 -1.02 6.26
C ALA A 47 7.85 -1.59 7.67
N TRP A 48 7.48 -2.87 7.77
CA TRP A 48 7.29 -3.52 9.08
C TRP A 48 8.61 -3.62 9.86
N LEU A 49 9.73 -3.93 9.20
CA LEU A 49 11.05 -3.95 9.82
C LEU A 49 11.50 -2.57 10.32
N ALA A 50 11.13 -1.49 9.63
CA ALA A 50 11.40 -0.12 10.08
C ALA A 50 10.65 0.17 11.40
N VAL A 51 9.34 -0.12 11.46
CA VAL A 51 8.56 0.03 12.70
C VAL A 51 9.10 -0.88 13.81
N ARG A 52 9.47 -2.12 13.48
CA ARG A 52 10.09 -3.06 14.43
C ARG A 52 11.37 -2.49 15.02
N HIS A 53 12.20 -1.86 14.18
CA HIS A 53 13.43 -1.21 14.63
C HIS A 53 13.14 -0.11 15.64
N GLU A 54 12.07 0.68 15.48
CA GLU A 54 11.71 1.74 16.41
C GLU A 54 11.06 1.20 17.69
N LYS A 55 10.11 0.27 17.56
CA LYS A 55 9.31 -0.25 18.67
C LYS A 55 9.99 -1.35 19.48
N LYS A 56 11.05 -1.97 18.94
CA LYS A 56 11.82 -3.06 19.57
C LYS A 56 10.96 -4.23 20.08
N GLN A 57 9.86 -4.52 19.39
CA GLN A 57 8.98 -5.66 19.63
C GLN A 57 8.58 -6.31 18.30
N ASP A 58 7.99 -7.51 18.32
CA ASP A 58 7.59 -8.23 17.10
C ASP A 58 6.07 -8.45 17.03
N ASN A 59 5.35 -8.28 18.13
CA ASN A 59 3.93 -8.61 18.26
C ASN A 59 3.00 -7.49 17.74
N PHE A 60 3.17 -7.12 16.48
CA PHE A 60 2.37 -6.09 15.84
C PHE A 60 2.23 -6.31 14.33
N GLY A 61 1.15 -5.79 13.77
CA GLY A 61 0.96 -5.61 12.33
C GLY A 61 1.08 -4.15 11.92
N ILE A 62 1.26 -3.91 10.63
CA ILE A 62 1.18 -2.58 10.04
C ILE A 62 0.17 -2.53 8.91
N VAL A 63 -0.40 -1.34 8.72
CA VAL A 63 -0.97 -0.91 7.45
C VAL A 63 -0.18 0.30 7.00
N GLU A 64 0.48 0.20 5.86
CA GLU A 64 1.25 1.28 5.26
C GLU A 64 0.52 1.77 4.01
N MET A 65 0.39 3.08 3.84
CA MET A 65 -0.24 3.66 2.65
C MET A 65 0.75 4.57 1.94
N GLY A 66 1.20 4.15 0.76
CA GLY A 66 1.96 4.99 -0.15
C GLY A 66 1.05 5.74 -1.12
N GLY A 67 1.67 6.39 -2.11
CA GLY A 67 0.94 7.08 -3.19
C GLY A 67 0.14 6.12 -4.08
N ALA A 68 0.77 5.02 -4.50
CA ALA A 68 0.18 4.10 -5.48
C ALA A 68 -0.37 2.79 -4.89
N SER A 69 0.04 2.38 -3.68
CA SER A 69 -0.39 1.12 -3.06
C SER A 69 -0.56 1.27 -1.56
N SER A 70 -1.28 0.32 -0.96
CA SER A 70 -1.28 0.10 0.48
C SER A 70 -0.82 -1.32 0.80
N GLN A 71 -0.12 -1.48 1.93
CA GLN A 71 0.52 -2.72 2.36
C GLN A 71 -0.04 -3.14 3.71
N ILE A 72 -0.20 -4.45 3.91
CA ILE A 72 -0.56 -5.04 5.19
C ILE A 72 0.46 -6.12 5.51
N THR A 73 1.15 -5.95 6.64
CA THR A 73 2.25 -6.83 7.04
C THR A 73 2.17 -7.19 8.51
N PHE A 74 2.31 -8.47 8.84
CA PHE A 74 2.36 -8.96 10.21
C PHE A 74 3.01 -10.35 10.29
N PRO A 75 3.62 -10.72 11.42
CA PRO A 75 4.00 -12.11 11.66
C PRO A 75 2.78 -13.01 11.69
N CYS A 76 2.82 -14.12 10.97
CA CYS A 76 1.72 -15.06 10.88
C CYS A 76 2.21 -16.50 10.98
N ALA A 77 2.48 -16.98 12.19
CA ALA A 77 2.94 -18.35 12.43
C ALA A 77 1.92 -19.41 11.97
N LYS A 78 0.63 -19.06 11.94
CA LYS A 78 -0.46 -19.93 11.49
C LYS A 78 -0.72 -19.87 9.99
N CYS A 79 -0.11 -18.94 9.27
CA CYS A 79 -0.23 -18.85 7.82
C CYS A 79 0.62 -19.95 7.17
N ARG A 80 0.04 -20.63 6.17
CA ARG A 80 0.74 -21.68 5.42
C ARG A 80 1.56 -21.03 4.32
N GLU A 81 2.78 -21.51 4.09
CA GLU A 81 3.69 -21.04 3.01
C GLU A 81 3.15 -21.28 1.58
N LYS A 82 2.00 -21.94 1.42
CA LYS A 82 1.35 -22.11 0.10
C LYS A 82 0.67 -20.84 -0.40
N ASP A 83 0.61 -19.79 0.43
CA ASP A 83 0.17 -18.44 0.08
C ASP A 83 1.41 -17.63 -0.31
N ASP A 84 1.43 -17.05 -1.51
CA ASP A 84 2.54 -16.25 -2.04
C ASP A 84 2.79 -14.96 -1.23
N SER A 85 1.81 -14.57 -0.44
CA SER A 85 1.86 -13.48 0.54
C SER A 85 2.61 -13.84 1.83
N VAL A 86 3.03 -15.11 1.99
CA VAL A 86 3.65 -15.61 3.23
C VAL A 86 5.06 -16.12 2.91
N ARG A 87 6.07 -15.57 3.59
CA ARG A 87 7.44 -16.10 3.50
C ARG A 87 8.12 -16.17 4.85
N THR A 88 8.95 -17.19 5.02
CA THR A 88 9.85 -17.31 6.17
C THR A 88 11.09 -16.43 5.95
N VAL A 89 11.35 -15.51 6.87
CA VAL A 89 12.53 -14.63 6.86
C VAL A 89 13.36 -14.81 8.13
N MET A 90 14.68 -14.61 8.03
CA MET A 90 15.58 -14.74 9.17
C MET A 90 15.84 -13.37 9.80
N LEU A 91 15.38 -13.16 11.04
CA LEU A 91 15.60 -11.93 11.80
C LEU A 91 16.40 -12.24 13.07
N GLY A 92 17.63 -11.72 13.15
CA GLY A 92 18.51 -11.96 14.30
C GLY A 92 18.78 -13.45 14.55
N GLY A 93 18.88 -14.25 13.48
CA GLY A 93 19.10 -15.70 13.56
C GLY A 93 17.86 -16.54 13.88
N LYS A 94 16.66 -15.92 14.00
CA LYS A 94 15.41 -16.62 14.24
C LYS A 94 14.52 -16.59 12.99
N PRO A 95 13.85 -17.70 12.63
CA PRO A 95 12.88 -17.71 11.53
C PRO A 95 11.57 -17.04 11.95
N PHE A 96 11.04 -16.18 11.09
CA PHE A 96 9.72 -15.56 11.22
C PHE A 96 8.91 -15.84 9.96
N SER A 97 7.74 -16.45 10.10
CA SER A 97 6.76 -16.48 9.02
C SER A 97 6.05 -15.13 8.97
N ILE A 98 6.26 -14.37 7.91
CA ILE A 98 5.68 -13.04 7.72
C ILE A 98 4.65 -13.11 6.61
N TYR A 99 3.44 -12.66 6.92
CA TYR A 99 2.46 -12.31 5.91
C TYR A 99 2.71 -10.85 5.50
N SER A 100 2.87 -10.59 4.20
CA SER A 100 2.97 -9.26 3.62
C SER A 100 2.26 -9.24 2.29
N TYR A 101 1.25 -8.37 2.16
CA TYR A 101 0.50 -8.19 0.92
C TYR A 101 0.39 -6.73 0.57
N SER A 102 0.40 -6.41 -0.73
CA SER A 102 0.28 -5.05 -1.24
C SER A 102 -0.86 -4.96 -2.22
N TYR A 103 -1.81 -4.09 -1.92
CA TYR A 103 -2.91 -3.71 -2.79
C TYR A 103 -2.45 -2.56 -3.68
N LEU A 104 -1.90 -2.90 -4.85
CA LEU A 104 -1.50 -1.92 -5.84
C LEU A 104 -2.75 -1.24 -6.43
N GLY A 105 -2.74 0.08 -6.51
CA GLY A 105 -3.88 0.91 -6.89
C GLY A 105 -4.71 1.43 -5.71
N LEU A 106 -4.43 0.99 -4.48
CA LEU A 106 -5.10 1.46 -3.26
C LEU A 106 -4.21 2.39 -2.41
N GLY A 107 -3.22 3.03 -3.02
CA GLY A 107 -2.51 4.15 -2.38
C GLY A 107 -3.30 5.45 -2.52
N GLN A 108 -2.95 6.48 -1.75
CA GLN A 108 -3.73 7.72 -1.68
C GLN A 108 -3.95 8.43 -3.02
N ASP A 109 -3.00 8.36 -3.95
CA ASP A 109 -3.05 9.07 -5.24
C ASP A 109 -3.78 8.26 -6.32
N GLU A 110 -3.72 6.93 -6.20
CA GLU A 110 -4.30 6.00 -7.17
C GLU A 110 -5.69 5.49 -6.76
N ALA A 111 -6.02 5.47 -5.46
CA ALA A 111 -7.27 4.90 -4.94
C ALA A 111 -8.51 5.56 -5.55
N SER A 112 -8.52 6.88 -5.72
CA SER A 112 -9.66 7.57 -6.33
C SER A 112 -9.85 7.22 -7.81
N LYS A 113 -8.76 6.89 -8.52
CA LYS A 113 -8.78 6.48 -9.93
C LYS A 113 -9.28 5.04 -10.08
N THR A 114 -8.94 4.18 -9.12
CA THR A 114 -9.29 2.75 -9.16
C THR A 114 -10.67 2.46 -8.58
N LEU A 115 -11.03 3.09 -7.46
CA LEU A 115 -12.33 2.90 -6.78
C LEU A 115 -13.42 3.78 -7.37
N GLY A 116 -13.03 4.86 -8.06
CA GLY A 116 -13.91 5.99 -8.32
C GLY A 116 -14.13 6.82 -7.05
N LEU A 117 -14.46 8.10 -7.23
CA LEU A 117 -14.82 8.99 -6.13
C LEU A 117 -16.33 9.18 -6.11
N PRO A 118 -17.05 8.72 -5.07
CA PRO A 118 -18.49 8.96 -4.96
C PRO A 118 -18.81 10.46 -4.96
N ASN A 119 -19.97 10.84 -5.49
CA ASN A 119 -20.44 12.23 -5.43
C ASN A 119 -20.57 12.74 -3.99
N ALA A 120 -20.79 11.83 -3.03
CA ALA A 120 -20.81 12.16 -1.60
C ALA A 120 -19.42 12.50 -1.03
N CYS A 121 -18.34 12.21 -1.75
CA CYS A 121 -16.96 12.55 -1.40
C CYS A 121 -16.42 13.75 -2.19
N ALA A 122 -17.28 14.41 -2.98
CA ALA A 122 -16.86 15.52 -3.82
C ALA A 122 -16.36 16.71 -2.99
N TYR A 123 -15.34 17.40 -3.50
CA TYR A 123 -14.80 18.61 -2.89
C TYR A 123 -15.89 19.68 -2.72
N GLY A 124 -16.09 20.12 -1.48
CA GLY A 124 -17.11 21.11 -1.13
C GLY A 124 -18.56 20.64 -1.14
N VAL A 125 -18.82 19.32 -1.18
CA VAL A 125 -20.18 18.77 -1.20
C VAL A 125 -21.05 19.27 -0.04
N GLY A 126 -20.48 19.46 1.16
CA GLY A 126 -21.17 19.96 2.34
C GLY A 126 -21.60 21.42 2.25
N SER A 127 -20.93 22.24 1.42
CA SER A 127 -21.39 23.59 1.09
C SER A 127 -22.60 23.59 0.15
N GLN A 128 -22.78 22.53 -0.64
CA GLN A 128 -23.86 22.40 -1.62
C GLN A 128 -25.07 21.62 -1.08
N LYS A 129 -24.85 20.75 -0.09
CA LYS A 129 -25.87 19.86 0.49
C LYS A 129 -25.97 20.07 2.00
N PRO A 130 -26.95 20.88 2.46
CA PRO A 130 -27.23 21.04 3.88
C PRO A 130 -27.47 19.68 4.56
N GLY A 131 -26.79 19.42 5.67
CA GLY A 131 -26.91 18.16 6.41
C GLY A 131 -26.05 17.00 5.88
N TRP A 132 -25.16 17.23 4.92
CA TRP A 132 -24.15 16.25 4.54
C TRP A 132 -23.28 15.83 5.74
N GLN A 133 -22.92 14.55 5.80
CA GLN A 133 -22.08 13.97 6.84
C GLN A 133 -20.97 13.10 6.22
N MET A 134 -19.82 13.04 6.87
CA MET A 134 -18.64 12.31 6.40
C MET A 134 -18.91 10.81 6.14
N ASN A 135 -19.75 10.17 6.96
CA ASN A 135 -20.08 8.75 6.76
C ASN A 135 -20.79 8.49 5.42
N GLN A 136 -21.53 9.47 4.88
CA GLN A 136 -22.18 9.35 3.57
C GLN A 136 -21.16 9.20 2.43
N CYS A 137 -19.96 9.79 2.58
CA CYS A 137 -18.83 9.54 1.70
C CYS A 137 -18.26 8.14 1.94
N ALA A 138 -17.88 7.84 3.19
CA ALA A 138 -17.19 6.60 3.54
C ALA A 138 -17.98 5.33 3.18
N GLU A 139 -19.29 5.33 3.39
CA GLU A 139 -20.18 4.19 3.09
C GLU A 139 -20.34 3.93 1.58
N GLN A 140 -20.07 4.93 0.73
CA GLN A 140 -20.15 4.79 -0.73
C GLN A 140 -18.83 4.36 -1.36
N ILE A 141 -17.73 4.34 -0.62
CA ILE A 141 -16.44 3.83 -1.09
C ILE A 141 -16.49 2.29 -0.98
N SER A 142 -16.71 1.62 -2.12
CA SER A 142 -16.79 0.15 -2.18
C SER A 142 -15.40 -0.49 -2.20
N LEU A 143 -14.76 -0.56 -1.03
CA LEU A 143 -13.42 -1.14 -0.88
C LEU A 143 -13.42 -2.67 -0.67
N LYS A 144 -14.50 -3.21 -0.09
CA LYS A 144 -14.59 -4.61 0.37
C LYS A 144 -15.83 -5.30 -0.17
N THR A 145 -15.67 -6.54 -0.59
CA THR A 145 -16.76 -7.48 -0.92
C THR A 145 -16.69 -8.72 -0.03
N THR A 146 -17.58 -9.69 -0.27
CA THR A 146 -17.50 -11.03 0.36
C THR A 146 -16.24 -11.81 -0.04
N GLN A 147 -15.64 -11.48 -1.18
CA GLN A 147 -14.43 -12.13 -1.70
C GLN A 147 -13.14 -11.54 -1.09
N GLY A 148 -13.20 -10.36 -0.48
CA GLY A 148 -12.05 -9.71 0.12
C GLY A 148 -11.99 -8.20 -0.14
N LEU A 149 -10.81 -7.62 0.04
CA LEU A 149 -10.54 -6.25 -0.40
C LEU A 149 -10.26 -6.25 -1.89
N LEU A 150 -10.69 -5.19 -2.57
CA LEU A 150 -10.37 -5.00 -3.99
C LEU A 150 -8.85 -4.94 -4.18
N ASP A 151 -8.34 -5.67 -5.17
CA ASP A 151 -6.97 -5.54 -5.66
C ASP A 151 -7.02 -5.10 -7.13
N PRO A 152 -6.99 -3.78 -7.40
CA PRO A 152 -7.24 -3.22 -8.72
C PRO A 152 -6.22 -3.59 -9.79
N TYR A 153 -4.98 -3.91 -9.41
CA TYR A 153 -3.88 -4.16 -10.36
C TYR A 153 -3.37 -5.60 -10.34
N ASN A 154 -3.94 -6.47 -9.51
CA ASN A 154 -3.69 -7.90 -9.62
C ASN A 154 -4.42 -8.49 -10.84
N TYR A 155 -3.80 -9.50 -11.44
CA TYR A 155 -4.31 -10.17 -12.63
C TYR A 155 -4.75 -11.59 -12.29
N HIS A 156 -5.93 -11.98 -12.78
CA HIS A 156 -6.41 -13.36 -12.75
C HIS A 156 -7.04 -13.68 -14.11
N ASP A 157 -6.63 -14.79 -14.72
CA ASP A 157 -7.12 -15.25 -16.03
C ASP A 157 -7.12 -14.17 -17.13
N GLY A 158 -6.09 -13.33 -17.14
CA GLY A 158 -5.92 -12.25 -18.12
C GLY A 158 -6.78 -11.00 -17.86
N GLN A 159 -7.62 -11.00 -16.83
CA GLN A 159 -8.36 -9.82 -16.39
C GLN A 159 -7.65 -9.13 -15.23
N ARG A 160 -7.63 -7.79 -15.29
CA ARG A 160 -7.08 -6.93 -14.24
C ARG A 160 -8.20 -6.56 -13.25
N GLY A 161 -7.89 -6.61 -11.97
CA GLY A 161 -8.84 -6.35 -10.90
C GLY A 161 -9.37 -7.66 -10.33
N THR A 162 -9.00 -7.92 -9.09
CA THR A 162 -9.42 -9.13 -8.35
C THR A 162 -9.79 -8.74 -6.92
N TYR A 163 -10.01 -9.73 -6.05
CA TYR A 163 -10.21 -9.53 -4.63
C TYR A 163 -9.25 -10.41 -3.85
N HIS A 164 -8.69 -9.87 -2.77
CA HIS A 164 -7.82 -10.61 -1.87
C HIS A 164 -8.36 -10.62 -0.45
N ALA A 165 -8.59 -11.82 0.08
CA ALA A 165 -9.08 -12.03 1.42
C ALA A 165 -7.92 -11.95 2.43
N LEU A 166 -7.99 -10.98 3.34
CA LEU A 166 -7.02 -10.88 4.42
C LEU A 166 -7.21 -12.02 5.43
N PRO A 167 -6.15 -12.78 5.78
CA PRO A 167 -6.22 -13.80 6.81
C PRO A 167 -6.21 -13.18 8.22
N LYS A 168 -7.09 -12.21 8.49
CA LYS A 168 -7.16 -11.48 9.77
C LYS A 168 -7.37 -12.40 10.97
N GLU A 169 -8.20 -13.42 10.83
CA GLU A 169 -8.44 -14.46 11.86
C GLU A 169 -7.16 -15.24 12.23
N ARG A 170 -6.14 -15.18 11.36
CA ARG A 170 -4.83 -15.83 11.59
C ARG A 170 -3.78 -14.85 12.11
N SER A 171 -4.07 -13.54 12.12
CA SER A 171 -3.22 -12.56 12.79
C SER A 171 -3.42 -12.69 14.30
N ASP A 172 -2.36 -13.06 15.02
CA ASP A 172 -2.33 -13.13 16.49
C ASP A 172 -1.59 -11.93 17.09
N VAL A 173 -1.48 -10.84 16.32
CA VAL A 173 -0.79 -9.62 16.73
C VAL A 173 -1.59 -8.80 17.72
N ALA A 174 -0.92 -8.27 18.76
CA ALA A 174 -1.58 -7.49 19.82
C ALA A 174 -1.92 -6.05 19.42
N SER A 175 -1.24 -5.51 18.40
CA SER A 175 -1.37 -4.10 18.01
C SER A 175 -1.20 -3.89 16.51
N TRP A 176 -1.74 -2.79 16.01
CA TRP A 176 -1.63 -2.36 14.62
C TRP A 176 -1.11 -0.93 14.56
N PHE A 177 -0.12 -0.70 13.71
CA PHE A 177 0.38 0.64 13.41
C PHE A 177 -0.02 1.06 12.00
N LEU A 178 -0.50 2.29 11.87
CA LEU A 178 -0.72 2.92 10.57
C LEU A 178 0.52 3.74 10.23
N THR A 179 1.03 3.62 9.00
CA THR A 179 2.25 4.32 8.55
C THR A 179 2.08 4.90 7.15
N GLY A 180 3.06 5.68 6.70
CA GLY A 180 2.97 6.36 5.41
C GLY A 180 1.90 7.45 5.47
N ALA A 181 0.95 7.41 4.55
CA ALA A 181 -0.07 8.44 4.41
C ALA A 181 -0.98 8.66 5.60
N PHE A 182 -1.16 7.62 6.40
CA PHE A 182 -1.92 7.74 7.63
C PHE A 182 -1.28 8.69 8.64
N ASN A 183 0.04 8.91 8.60
CA ASN A 183 0.75 9.75 9.58
C ASN A 183 0.58 11.25 9.35
N TYR A 184 0.25 11.68 8.13
CA TYR A 184 0.02 13.10 7.81
C TYR A 184 -1.45 13.45 7.63
N MET A 185 -2.34 12.47 7.76
CA MET A 185 -3.78 12.70 7.74
C MET A 185 -4.22 13.36 9.05
N ASN A 186 -4.90 14.48 8.95
CA ASN A 186 -5.56 15.13 10.08
C ASN A 186 -7.03 14.73 10.11
N SER A 187 -7.58 14.58 11.33
CA SER A 187 -9.01 14.28 11.52
C SER A 187 -9.94 15.32 10.88
N CYS A 188 -9.45 16.54 10.65
CA CYS A 188 -10.21 17.62 10.04
C CYS A 188 -10.11 17.67 8.50
N ASP A 189 -9.18 16.95 7.87
CA ASP A 189 -8.90 17.09 6.43
C ASP A 189 -10.15 16.82 5.59
N VAL A 190 -10.88 15.75 5.90
CA VAL A 190 -12.13 15.41 5.20
C VAL A 190 -13.19 16.48 5.42
N GLY A 191 -13.27 17.05 6.63
CA GLY A 191 -14.15 18.17 6.93
C GLY A 191 -13.79 19.41 6.12
N ILE A 192 -12.52 19.78 6.06
CA ILE A 192 -12.04 20.94 5.31
C ILE A 192 -12.27 20.75 3.79
N CYS A 193 -11.95 19.56 3.26
CA CYS A 193 -12.18 19.23 1.86
C CYS A 193 -13.66 19.24 1.49
N CYS A 194 -14.47 18.52 2.26
CA CYS A 194 -15.84 18.21 1.87
C CYS A 194 -16.83 19.28 2.36
N HIS A 195 -16.64 19.89 3.53
CA HIS A 195 -17.54 20.95 4.00
C HIS A 195 -17.18 22.33 3.46
N SER A 196 -15.94 22.79 3.66
CA SER A 196 -15.61 24.22 3.53
C SER A 196 -14.85 24.61 2.27
N LYS A 197 -14.54 23.67 1.36
CA LYS A 197 -13.65 23.91 0.21
C LYS A 197 -12.34 24.58 0.64
N GLY A 198 -11.81 24.18 1.79
CA GLY A 198 -10.53 24.69 2.25
C GLY A 198 -9.35 23.97 1.60
N ASP A 199 -8.15 24.52 1.80
CA ASP A 199 -6.89 23.97 1.29
C ASP A 199 -6.51 22.69 2.07
N CYS A 200 -7.19 21.59 1.76
CA CYS A 200 -6.98 20.28 2.37
C CYS A 200 -6.08 19.37 1.53
N TYR A 201 -5.68 19.83 0.34
CA TYR A 201 -4.65 19.21 -0.47
C TYR A 201 -3.83 20.31 -1.12
N THR A 202 -2.51 20.24 -0.97
CA THR A 202 -1.60 21.03 -1.80
C THR A 202 -1.62 20.39 -3.19
N GLN A 203 -2.17 21.09 -4.20
CA GLN A 203 -1.82 20.75 -5.58
C GLN A 203 -0.32 20.97 -5.73
N THR A 204 0.47 19.91 -5.62
CA THR A 204 1.82 19.91 -6.18
C THR A 204 1.64 20.05 -7.69
N THR A 205 1.88 21.28 -8.16
CA THR A 205 2.04 21.66 -9.57
C THR A 205 3.10 20.83 -10.27
#